data_AF-A0A7K4DSL3-F1
#
_entry.id   AF-A0A7K4DSL3-F1
#
_cell.length_a   1.000
_cell.length_b   1.000
_cell.length_c   1.000
_cell.angle_alpha   90.00
_cell.angle_beta   90.00
_cell.angle_gamma   90.00
#
_symmetry.space_group_name_H-M   'P 1'
#
loop_
_entity.id
_entity.type
_entity.pdbx_description
1 polymer ?
#
loop_
_entity_poly.entity_id
_entity_poly.type
_entity_poly.pdbx_seq_one_letter_code
_entity_poly.pdbx_strand_id
1 'polypeptide(L)' 'MSVEVTCGKCGEKITNMKMLKSLKDVMNPYNGKCPSCGQKLSTAEFSLDVKEN' A
#
# COMPACT_ATOMS: atom_id res chain seq x y z
N MET A 1 2.15 -16.31 -0.20
CA MET A 1 2.19 -15.08 -1.01
C MET A 1 2.02 -13.89 -0.09
N SER A 2 2.96 -12.95 -0.11
CA SER A 2 2.86 -11.70 0.67
C SER A 2 2.84 -10.53 -0.30
N VAL A 3 1.97 -9.56 -0.06
CA VAL A 3 1.91 -8.33 -0.86
C VAL A 3 2.49 -7.20 -0.04
N GLU A 4 3.55 -6.58 -0.56
CA GLU A 4 4.07 -5.34 -0.02
C GLU A 4 3.41 -4.17 -0.76
N VAL A 5 2.91 -3.20 0.01
CA VAL A 5 2.34 -1.96 -0.54
C VAL A 5 3.29 -0.83 -0.26
N THR A 6 3.77 -0.23 -1.33
CA THR A 6 4.77 0.86 -1.30
C THR A 6 4.14 2.12 -1.89
N CYS A 7 4.48 3.27 -1.31
CA CYS A 7 4.03 4.55 -1.83
C CYS A 7 4.76 4.86 -3.13
N GLY A 8 4.04 4.98 -4.26
CA GLY A 8 4.64 5.32 -5.56
C GLY A 8 5.32 6.69 -5.60
N LYS A 9 5.05 7.59 -4.63
CA LYS A 9 5.66 8.93 -4.58
C LYS A 9 6.96 8.98 -3.79
N CYS A 10 6.95 8.44 -2.57
CA CYS A 10 8.09 8.55 -1.65
C CYS A 10 8.84 7.23 -1.43
N GLY A 11 8.35 6.11 -1.98
CA GLY A 11 8.93 4.78 -1.80
C GLY A 11 8.71 4.18 -0.41
N GLU A 12 7.98 4.86 0.49
CA GLU A 12 7.74 4.38 1.84
C GLU A 12 6.85 3.12 1.82
N LYS A 13 7.23 2.11 2.60
CA LYS A 13 6.42 0.90 2.80
C LYS A 13 5.22 1.24 3.67
N ILE A 14 4.03 1.09 3.12
CA ILE A 14 2.78 1.38 3.83
C ILE A 14 2.34 0.18 4.63
N THR A 15 2.37 -1.01 4.02
CA THR A 15 2.00 -2.24 4.73
C THR A 15 2.58 -3.49 4.08
N ASN A 16 2.63 -4.57 4.84
CA ASN A 16 2.95 -5.91 4.36
C ASN A 16 1.77 -6.83 4.73
N MET A 17 1.13 -7.40 3.72
CA MET A 17 -0.03 -8.27 3.88
C MET A 17 0.32 -9.71 3.54
N LYS A 18 0.07 -10.64 4.47
CA LYS A 18 0.19 -12.09 4.21
C LYS A 18 -1.06 -12.71 3.56
N MET A 19 -2.16 -11.96 3.47
CA MET A 19 -3.41 -12.37 2.82
C MET A 19 -3.83 -11.30 1.82
N LEU A 20 -4.45 -11.71 0.71
CA LEU A 20 -5.05 -10.81 -0.29
C LEU A 20 -6.25 -10.09 0.32
N LYS A 21 -5.99 -9.02 1.08
CA LYS A 21 -7.02 -8.06 1.46
C LYS A 21 -7.18 -7.02 0.36
N SER A 22 -8.39 -6.52 0.20
CA SER A 22 -8.67 -5.40 -0.70
C SER A 22 -7.82 -4.20 -0.31
N LEU A 23 -7.24 -3.54 -1.30
CA LEU A 23 -6.48 -2.30 -1.14
C LEU A 23 -7.26 -1.22 -0.38
N LYS A 24 -8.59 -1.22 -0.55
CA LYS A 24 -9.50 -0.33 0.18
C LYS A 24 -9.43 -0.54 1.70
N ASP A 25 -9.50 -1.79 2.18
CA ASP A 25 -9.36 -2.12 3.61
C ASP A 25 -8.02 -1.68 4.18
N VAL A 26 -6.98 -1.77 3.36
CA VAL A 26 -5.62 -1.42 3.75
C VAL A 26 -5.41 0.08 3.85
N MET A 27 -6.04 0.84 2.95
CA MET A 27 -5.94 2.30 2.92
C MET A 27 -6.91 2.99 3.87
N ASN A 28 -7.99 2.31 4.26
CA ASN A 28 -8.99 2.83 5.19
C ASN A 28 -8.38 3.40 6.49
N PRO A 29 -7.48 2.69 7.21
CA PRO A 29 -6.86 3.22 8.42
C PRO A 29 -5.95 4.44 8.15
N TYR A 30 -5.43 4.59 6.94
CA TYR A 30 -4.59 5.73 6.55
C TYR A 30 -5.39 6.83 5.85
N ASN A 31 -6.72 6.75 5.86
CA ASN A 31 -7.64 7.70 5.22
C ASN A 31 -7.31 7.94 3.73
N GLY A 32 -6.81 6.90 3.05
CA GLY A 32 -6.34 7.01 1.67
C GLY A 32 -5.17 7.98 1.51
N LYS A 33 -4.28 8.12 2.50
CA LYS A 33 -3.07 8.94 2.43
C LYS A 33 -1.82 8.23 2.92
N CYS A 34 -0.67 8.55 2.34
CA CYS A 34 0.60 8.02 2.78
C CYS A 34 0.89 8.56 4.19
N PRO A 35 1.21 7.71 5.17
CA PRO A 35 1.57 8.16 6.52
C PRO A 35 2.87 8.99 6.54
N SER A 36 3.72 8.82 5.53
CA SER A 36 5.02 9.49 5.44
C SER A 36 4.95 10.84 4.74
N CYS A 37 4.44 10.87 3.51
CA CYS A 37 4.44 12.07 2.68
C CYS A 37 3.06 12.76 2.56
N GLY A 38 2.01 12.18 3.15
CA GLY A 38 0.65 12.73 3.11
C GLY A 38 -0.05 12.66 1.75
N GLN A 39 0.60 12.09 0.72
CA GLN A 39 0.05 11.94 -0.63
C GLN A 39 -1.22 11.09 -0.60
N LYS A 40 -2.26 11.49 -1.33
CA LYS A 40 -3.42 10.63 -1.58
C LYS A 40 -2.96 9.34 -2.25
N LEU A 41 -3.24 8.25 -1.55
CA LEU A 41 -3.12 6.89 -1.97
C LEU A 41 -4.28 6.58 -2.91
N SER A 42 -4.14 6.98 -4.17
CA SER A 42 -5.04 6.54 -5.24
C SER A 42 -4.66 5.12 -5.63
N THR A 43 -5.63 4.21 -5.74
CA THR A 43 -5.41 2.81 -6.15
C THR A 43 -4.68 2.64 -7.49
N ALA A 44 -4.58 3.70 -8.30
CA ALA A 44 -3.82 3.75 -9.55
C ALA A 44 -2.31 4.04 -9.37
N GLU A 45 -1.90 4.64 -8.25
CA GLU A 45 -0.53 5.11 -7.99
C GLU A 45 0.24 4.15 -7.05
N PHE A 46 -0.29 2.96 -6.82
CA PHE A 46 0.36 1.93 -6.01
C PHE A 46 1.09 0.94 -6.86
N SER A 47 2.37 0.75 -6.53
CA SER A 47 3.11 -0.44 -6.92
C SER A 47 2.81 -1.53 -5.89
N LEU A 48 2.33 -2.67 -6.39
CA LEU A 48 2.04 -3.86 -5.60
C LEU A 48 3.13 -4.86 -5.92
N ASP A 49 4.08 -4.98 -5.01
CA ASP A 49 5.16 -5.94 -5.14
C ASP A 49 4.69 -7.24 -4.46
N VAL A 50 4.23 -8.19 -5.28
CA VAL A 50 3.90 -9.53 -4.79
C VAL A 50 5.19 -10.32 -4.63
N LYS A 51 5.57 -10.61 -3.39
CA LYS A 51 6.66 -11.54 -3.09
C LYS A 51 6.09 -12.94 -2.91
N GLU A 52 6.35 -13.78 -3.90
CA GLU A 52 6.26 -15.23 -3.77
C GLU A 52 7.56 -15.72 -3.12
N ASN A 53 7.43 -16.53 -2.06
CA ASN A 53 8.53 -17.18 -1.36
C ASN A 53 8.48 -18.67 -1.68
#